data_AF-A0A1G7GE79-F1
#
_entry.id   AF-A0A1G7GE79-F1
#
_cell.length_a   1.000
_cell.length_b   1.000
_cell.length_c   1.000
_cell.angle_alpha   90.00
_cell.angle_beta   90.00
_cell.angle_gamma   90.00
#
_symmetry.space_group_name_H-M   'P 1'
#
loop_
_entity.id
_entity.type
_entity.pdbx_description
1 polymer ?
#
loop_
_entity_poly.entity_id
_entity_poly.type
_entity_poly.pdbx_seq_one_letter_code
_entity_poly.pdbx_strand_id
1 'polypeptide(L)'
;MPKPFSSLQAQSPIADAQQSVGKAHRAVRQAQSHPSEDTVSNAYNAMNKAEKALQQAEEYLSQQPEPVERAREELSQDRYDLSQVEDQLK
;
A
#
# COMPACT_ATOMS: atom_id res chain seq x y z
N MET A 1 -16.26 -14.04 -18.81
CA MET A 1 -16.18 -12.58 -19.06
C MET A 1 -14.76 -12.12 -18.72
N PRO A 2 -13.91 -11.71 -19.68
CA PRO A 2 -12.61 -11.14 -19.37
C PRO A 2 -12.76 -9.63 -19.16
N LYS A 3 -12.30 -9.11 -18.02
CA LYS A 3 -12.28 -7.67 -17.74
C LYS A 3 -11.21 -7.02 -18.64
N PRO A 4 -11.52 -5.97 -19.43
CA PRO A 4 -10.52 -5.27 -20.22
C PRO A 4 -9.82 -4.28 -19.29
N PHE A 5 -8.97 -4.76 -18.39
CA PHE A 5 -7.96 -3.88 -17.78
C PHE A 5 -6.94 -3.63 -18.88
N SER A 6 -7.27 -2.65 -19.72
CA SER A 6 -6.45 -2.16 -20.81
C SER A 6 -5.03 -1.97 -20.30
N SER A 7 -4.04 -2.49 -21.02
CA SER A 7 -2.61 -2.38 -20.72
C SER A 7 -2.15 -0.93 -20.46
N LEU A 8 -2.92 0.06 -20.88
CA LEU A 8 -2.74 1.49 -20.61
C LEU A 8 -3.04 1.89 -19.15
N GLN A 9 -4.01 1.25 -18.49
CA GLN A 9 -4.31 1.50 -17.07
C GLN A 9 -3.21 0.94 -16.16
N ALA A 10 -2.60 -0.20 -16.54
CA ALA A 10 -1.49 -0.81 -15.83
C ALA A 10 -0.19 0.04 -15.86
N GLN A 11 -0.17 1.15 -16.61
CA GLN A 11 0.98 2.04 -16.76
C GLN A 11 0.71 3.45 -16.18
N SER A 12 -0.37 3.63 -15.41
CA SER A 12 -0.65 4.90 -14.74
C SER A 12 -0.04 4.94 -13.33
N PRO A 13 0.56 6.08 -12.91
CA PRO A 13 1.07 6.25 -11.53
C PRO A 13 0.04 5.90 -10.44
N ILE A 14 -1.25 6.13 -10.71
CA ILE A 14 -2.35 5.75 -9.79
C ILE A 14 -2.41 4.23 -9.61
N ALA A 15 -2.35 3.48 -10.71
CA ALA A 15 -2.46 2.03 -10.67
C ALA A 15 -1.25 1.42 -9.95
N ASP A 16 -0.06 1.99 -10.16
CA ASP A 16 1.14 1.61 -9.44
C ASP A 16 1.03 1.90 -7.94
N ALA A 17 0.47 3.07 -7.57
CA ALA A 17 0.22 3.43 -6.19
C ALA A 17 -0.79 2.47 -5.52
N GLN A 18 -1.95 2.25 -6.14
CA GLN A 18 -2.97 1.32 -5.63
C GLN A 18 -2.45 -0.11 -5.51
N GLN A 19 -1.68 -0.57 -6.51
CA GLN A 19 -1.05 -1.89 -6.46
C GLN A 19 -0.05 -1.99 -5.30
N SER A 20 0.72 -0.93 -5.07
CA SER A 20 1.73 -0.89 -3.99
C SER A 20 1.07 -0.87 -2.61
N VAL A 21 0.00 -0.10 -2.42
CA VAL A 21 -0.82 -0.13 -1.20
C VAL A 21 -1.42 -1.51 -0.98
N GLY A 22 -1.98 -2.14 -2.02
CA GLY A 22 -2.49 -3.51 -1.90
C GLY A 22 -1.42 -4.55 -1.55
N LYS A 23 -0.15 -4.33 -1.92
CA LYS A 23 0.98 -5.17 -1.48
C LYS A 23 1.33 -4.91 -0.02
N ALA A 24 1.34 -3.65 0.41
CA ALA A 24 1.54 -3.27 1.81
C ALA A 24 0.48 -3.90 2.72
N HIS A 25 -0.80 -3.77 2.37
CA HIS A 25 -1.91 -4.36 3.11
C HIS A 25 -1.76 -5.88 3.29
N ARG A 26 -1.39 -6.60 2.21
CA ARG A 26 -1.15 -8.06 2.29
C ARG A 26 0.02 -8.41 3.22
N ALA A 27 1.09 -7.62 3.21
CA ALA A 27 2.23 -7.84 4.09
C ALA A 27 1.87 -7.57 5.56
N VAL A 28 1.09 -6.52 5.84
CA VAL A 28 0.57 -6.25 7.20
C VAL A 28 -0.32 -7.39 7.68
N ARG A 29 -1.24 -7.89 6.84
CA ARG A 29 -2.06 -9.07 7.18
C ARG A 29 -1.25 -10.33 7.44
N GLN A 30 -0.14 -10.49 6.72
CA GLN A 30 0.79 -11.60 6.97
C GLN A 30 1.46 -11.44 8.34
N ALA A 31 1.91 -10.23 8.69
CA ALA A 31 2.47 -9.92 10.01
C ALA A 31 1.44 -10.11 11.13
N GLN A 32 0.18 -9.70 10.93
CA GLN A 32 -0.91 -9.95 11.89
C GLN A 32 -1.18 -11.45 12.10
N SER A 33 -1.11 -12.25 11.03
CA SER A 33 -1.40 -13.69 11.10
C SER A 33 -0.23 -14.50 11.65
N HIS A 34 1.01 -14.07 11.36
CA HIS A 34 2.24 -14.72 11.79
C HIS A 34 3.24 -13.67 12.28
N PRO A 35 3.04 -13.12 13.50
CA PRO A 35 3.89 -12.06 14.02
C PRO A 35 5.35 -12.52 14.13
N SER A 36 6.25 -11.81 13.46
CA SER A 36 7.70 -12.00 13.57
C SER A 36 8.44 -10.74 13.10
N GLU A 37 9.71 -10.59 13.50
CA GLU A 37 10.54 -9.47 13.03
C GLU A 37 10.62 -9.43 11.49
N ASP A 38 10.73 -10.58 10.83
CA ASP A 38 10.80 -10.69 9.37
C ASP A 38 9.50 -10.22 8.70
N THR A 39 8.33 -10.61 9.21
CA THR A 39 7.05 -10.22 8.62
C THR A 39 6.76 -8.73 8.84
N VAL A 40 7.15 -8.20 10.00
CA VAL A 40 7.07 -6.76 10.29
C VAL A 40 8.00 -5.94 9.40
N SER A 41 9.26 -6.36 9.25
CA SER A 41 10.23 -5.73 8.35
C SER A 41 9.77 -5.75 6.90
N ASN A 42 9.23 -6.88 6.44
CA ASN A 42 8.66 -6.99 5.10
C ASN A 42 7.46 -6.06 4.89
N ALA A 43 6.58 -5.94 5.90
CA ALA A 43 5.46 -5.01 5.86
C ALA A 43 5.96 -3.56 5.76
N TYR A 44 6.89 -3.12 6.62
CA TYR A 44 7.49 -1.78 6.53
C TYR A 44 8.11 -1.49 5.17
N ASN A 45 8.84 -2.46 4.59
CA ASN A 45 9.42 -2.32 3.25
C ASN A 45 8.35 -2.15 2.16
N ALA A 46 7.24 -2.87 2.26
CA ALA A 46 6.12 -2.73 1.33
C ALA A 46 5.41 -1.38 1.51
N MET A 47 5.21 -0.92 2.74
CA MET A 47 4.63 0.40 3.05
C MET A 47 5.49 1.54 2.48
N ASN A 48 6.80 1.50 2.70
CA ASN A 48 7.73 2.50 2.16
C ASN A 48 7.67 2.60 0.63
N LYS A 49 7.43 1.48 -0.07
CA LYS A 49 7.23 1.47 -1.53
C LYS A 49 5.88 2.07 -1.91
N ALA A 50 4.83 1.76 -1.15
CA ALA A 50 3.50 2.32 -1.36
C ALA A 50 3.48 3.84 -1.19
N GLU A 51 4.14 4.38 -0.17
CA GLU A 51 4.22 5.83 0.04
C GLU A 51 4.91 6.56 -1.11
N LYS A 52 6.05 6.02 -1.59
CA LYS A 52 6.76 6.58 -2.74
C LYS A 52 5.88 6.57 -3.99
N ALA A 53 5.14 5.50 -4.22
CA ALA A 53 4.24 5.42 -5.37
C ALA A 53 3.05 6.40 -5.23
N LEU A 54 2.50 6.58 -4.03
CA LEU A 54 1.45 7.57 -3.77
C LEU A 54 1.93 9.00 -3.95
N GLN A 55 3.15 9.33 -3.51
CA GLN A 55 3.76 10.63 -3.75
C GLN A 55 3.93 10.91 -5.25
N GLN A 56 4.44 9.94 -6.01
CA GLN A 56 4.57 10.05 -7.47
C GLN A 56 3.22 10.22 -8.16
N ALA A 57 2.19 9.50 -7.69
CA ALA A 57 0.84 9.62 -8.22
C ALA A 57 0.19 10.98 -7.93
N GLU A 58 0.41 11.54 -6.74
CA GLU A 58 -0.06 12.87 -6.36
C GLU A 58 0.57 13.96 -7.22
N GLU A 59 1.89 13.88 -7.46
CA GLU A 59 2.61 14.82 -8.33
C GLU A 59 2.09 14.77 -9.78
N TYR A 60 1.70 13.58 -10.26
CA TYR A 60 1.14 13.41 -11.61
C TYR A 60 -0.32 13.86 -11.73
N LEU A 61 -1.09 13.78 -10.65
CA LEU A 61 -2.51 14.11 -10.62
C LEU A 61 -2.79 15.40 -9.86
N SER A 62 -2.45 16.53 -10.47
CA SER A 62 -2.80 17.83 -9.90
C SER A 62 -4.31 18.10 -9.89
N GLN A 63 -5.14 17.28 -10.57
CA GLN A 63 -6.58 17.54 -10.80
C GLN A 63 -7.54 16.47 -10.27
N GLN A 64 -7.07 15.28 -9.86
CA GLN A 64 -7.94 14.19 -9.38
C GLN A 64 -7.31 13.45 -8.20
N PRO A 65 -7.30 14.05 -7.00
CA PRO A 65 -6.61 13.48 -5.83
C PRO A 65 -7.36 12.32 -5.16
N GLU A 66 -8.68 12.20 -5.33
CA GLU A 66 -9.53 11.26 -4.56
C GLU A 66 -9.04 9.79 -4.58
N PRO A 67 -8.59 9.21 -5.71
CA PRO A 67 -8.08 7.84 -5.71
C PRO A 67 -6.76 7.67 -4.95
N VAL A 68 -5.94 8.73 -4.87
CA VAL A 68 -4.67 8.75 -4.14
C VAL A 68 -4.94 8.96 -2.65
N GLU A 69 -5.88 9.83 -2.30
CA GLU A 69 -6.30 10.09 -0.92
C GLU A 69 -6.85 8.82 -0.26
N ARG A 70 -7.77 8.11 -0.93
CA ARG A 70 -8.29 6.84 -0.41
C ARG A 70 -7.18 5.81 -0.17
N ALA A 71 -6.25 5.70 -1.11
CA ALA A 71 -5.13 4.78 -0.98
C ALA A 71 -4.14 5.20 0.15
N ARG A 72 -4.03 6.50 0.44
CA ARG A 72 -3.29 7.01 1.62
C ARG A 72 -3.99 6.67 2.94
N GLU A 73 -5.31 6.78 2.99
CA GLU A 73 -6.09 6.42 4.17
C GLU A 73 -5.92 4.93 4.50
N GLU A 74 -6.05 4.06 3.48
CA GLU A 74 -5.81 2.62 3.61
C GLU A 74 -4.40 2.34 4.15
N LEU A 75 -3.38 2.99 3.57
CA LEU A 75 -2.00 2.80 4.02
C LEU A 75 -1.76 3.34 5.44
N SER A 76 -2.47 4.37 5.85
CA SER A 76 -2.38 4.92 7.22
C SER A 76 -2.98 3.96 8.23
N GLN A 77 -4.10 3.32 7.90
CA GLN A 77 -4.68 2.25 8.72
C GLN A 77 -3.73 1.05 8.83
N ASP A 78 -3.16 0.60 7.72
CA ASP A 78 -2.17 -0.47 7.70
C ASP A 78 -0.96 -0.18 8.61
N ARG A 79 -0.58 1.11 8.73
CA ARG A 79 0.54 1.59 9.56
C ARG A 79 0.23 1.43 11.04
N TYR A 80 -0.99 1.80 11.43
CA TYR A 80 -1.49 1.60 12.78
C TYR A 80 -1.58 0.11 13.12
N ASP A 81 -2.15 -0.68 12.21
CA ASP A 81 -2.28 -2.13 12.37
C ASP A 81 -0.92 -2.81 12.54
N LEU A 82 0.08 -2.41 11.77
CA LEU A 82 1.44 -2.94 11.88
C LEU A 82 2.10 -2.57 13.21
N SER A 83 1.88 -1.35 13.72
CA SER A 83 2.43 -0.96 15.02
C SER A 83 1.85 -1.81 16.15
N GLN A 84 0.57 -2.18 16.07
CA GLN A 84 -0.05 -3.08 17.04
C GLN A 84 0.58 -4.49 16.99
N VAL A 85 1.01 -4.96 15.81
CA VAL A 85 1.72 -6.25 15.68
C VAL A 85 3.12 -6.13 16.26
N GLU A 86 3.85 -5.05 15.98
CA GLU A 86 5.18 -4.82 16.52
C GLU A 86 5.17 -4.74 18.06
N ASP A 87 4.17 -4.09 18.64
CA ASP A 87 4.01 -4.01 20.10
C ASP A 87 3.72 -5.39 20.74
N GLN A 88 3.15 -6.35 20.01
CA GLN A 88 2.97 -7.72 20.49
C GLN A 88 4.26 -8.55 20.49
N LEU A 89 5.30 -8.09 19.78
CA LEU A 89 6.61 -8.76 19.70
C LEU A 89 7.60 -8.27 20.76
N LYS A 90 7.30 -7.17 21.44
CA LYS A 90 8.11 -6.59 22.53
C LYS A 90 7.84 -7.31 23.86
#